data_AF-A0A967UHD7-F1
#
_entry.id   AF-A0A967UHD7-F1
#
_cell.length_a   1.000
_cell.length_b   1.000
_cell.length_c   1.000
_cell.angle_alpha   90.00
_cell.angle_beta   90.00
_cell.angle_gamma   90.00
#
_symmetry.space_group_name_H-M   'P 1'
#
loop_
_entity.id
_entity.type
_entity.pdbx_description
1 polymer ?
#
loop_
_entity_poly.entity_id
_entity_poly.type
_entity_poly.pdbx_seq_one_letter_code
_entity_poly.pdbx_strand_id
1 'polypeptide(L)' 'MARHRQKLEKNPRVAMMYRTWDRKDDGEKEKILKQAKTYKKILNDL' A
#
# COMPACT_ATOMS: atom_id res chain seq x y z
N MET A 1 -1.36 -0.47 0.98
CA MET A 1 -1.75 0.93 1.29
C MET A 1 -2.79 1.09 2.40
N ALA A 2 -3.46 0.04 2.90
CA ALA A 2 -4.58 0.19 3.85
C ALA A 2 -4.20 0.70 5.26
N ARG A 3 -3.01 0.35 5.78
CA ARG A 3 -2.64 0.56 7.20
C ARG A 3 -2.74 2.01 7.71
N HIS A 4 -2.42 3.00 6.88
CA HIS A 4 -2.45 4.43 7.26
C HIS A 4 -3.47 5.25 6.47
N ARG A 5 -4.35 4.56 5.73
CA ARG A 5 -5.31 5.21 4.85
C ARG A 5 -6.19 6.20 5.59
N GLN A 6 -6.75 5.80 6.72
CA GLN A 6 -7.62 6.64 7.54
C GLN A 6 -6.96 7.96 8.00
N LYS A 7 -5.62 7.98 8.16
CA LYS A 7 -4.88 9.18 8.55
C LYS A 7 -4.49 10.07 7.36
N LEU A 8 -4.37 9.48 6.17
CA LEU A 8 -3.78 10.13 5.00
C LEU A 8 -4.77 10.37 3.86
N GLU A 9 -5.96 9.78 3.88
CA GLU A 9 -6.96 9.92 2.83
C GLU A 9 -7.43 11.37 2.61
N LYS A 10 -7.42 12.18 3.68
CA LYS A 10 -7.76 13.62 3.63
C LYS A 10 -6.61 14.48 3.12
N ASN A 11 -5.42 13.93 2.94
CA ASN A 11 -4.29 14.69 2.43
C ASN A 11 -4.36 14.74 0.89
N PRO A 12 -4.58 15.93 0.30
CA PRO A 12 -4.79 16.08 -1.14
C PRO A 12 -3.60 15.60 -1.98
N ARG A 13 -2.39 15.59 -1.42
CA ARG A 13 -1.18 15.12 -2.13
C ARG A 13 -1.18 13.60 -2.37
N VAL A 14 -1.87 12.83 -1.53
CA VAL A 14 -1.86 11.35 -1.59
C VAL A 14 -3.24 10.75 -1.88
N ALA A 15 -4.30 11.57 -1.88
CA ALA A 15 -5.65 11.15 -2.20
C ALA A 15 -5.74 10.43 -3.57
N MET A 16 -5.01 10.92 -4.57
CA MET A 16 -4.97 10.30 -5.90
C MET A 16 -4.25 8.95 -5.92
N MET A 17 -3.23 8.74 -5.09
CA MET A 17 -2.59 7.42 -4.96
C MET A 17 -3.57 6.39 -4.41
N TYR A 18 -4.37 6.76 -3.41
CA TYR A 18 -5.38 5.88 -2.83
C TYR A 18 -6.47 5.50 -3.84
N ARG A 19 -6.95 6.46 -4.64
CA ARG A 19 -7.91 6.19 -5.72
C ARG A 19 -7.35 5.28 -6.81
N THR A 20 -6.09 5.44 -7.17
CA THR A 20 -5.42 4.54 -8.13
C THR A 20 -5.24 3.15 -7.54
N TRP A 21 -4.92 3.06 -6.25
CA TRP A 21 -4.83 1.79 -5.54
C TRP A 21 -6.16 1.04 -5.50
N ASP A 22 -7.29 1.73 -5.25
CA ASP A 22 -8.60 1.08 -5.16
C ASP A 22 -9.07 0.48 -6.49
N ARG A 23 -8.69 1.12 -7.60
CA ARG A 23 -9.00 0.67 -8.96
C ARG A 23 -8.20 -0.55 -9.40
N LYS A 24 -7.19 -0.98 -8.64
CA LYS A 24 -6.45 -2.21 -8.96
C LYS A 24 -7.28 -3.44 -8.67
N ASP A 25 -6.98 -4.52 -9.39
CA ASP A 25 -7.53 -5.84 -9.10
C ASP A 25 -7.05 -6.35 -7.73
N ASP A 26 -7.89 -7.13 -7.05
CA ASP A 26 -7.57 -7.61 -5.71
C ASP A 26 -6.41 -8.61 -5.70
N GLY A 27 -6.26 -9.43 -6.76
CA GLY A 27 -5.11 -10.30 -6.92
C GLY A 27 -3.80 -9.54 -7.14
N GLU A 28 -3.86 -8.40 -7.85
CA GLU A 28 -2.70 -7.52 -8.00
C GLU A 28 -2.33 -6.83 -6.67
N LYS A 29 -3.32 -6.36 -5.92
CA LYS A 29 -3.12 -5.76 -4.58
C LYS A 29 -2.46 -6.75 -3.64
N GLU A 30 -2.91 -8.01 -3.61
CA GLU A 30 -2.35 -9.05 -2.76
C GLU A 30 -0.88 -9.35 -3.11
N LYS A 31 -0.54 -9.46 -4.39
CA LYS A 31 0.84 -9.67 -4.84
C LYS A 31 1.77 -8.54 -4.36
N ILE A 32 1.37 -7.29 -4.56
CA ILE A 32 2.14 -6.12 -4.12
C ILE A 32 2.29 -6.11 -2.59
N LEU A 33 1.22 -6.43 -1.85
CA LEU A 33 1.28 -6.49 -0.38
C LEU A 33 2.18 -7.63 0.12
N LYS A 34 2.19 -8.80 -0.54
CA LYS A 34 3.08 -9.91 -0.21
C LYS A 34 4.54 -9.54 -0.44
N GLN A 35 4.85 -8.94 -1.58
CA GLN A 35 6.20 -8.49 -1.91
C GLN A 35 6.70 -7.44 -0.90
N ALA A 36 5.87 -6.46 -0.55
CA ALA A 36 6.20 -5.45 0.45
C ALA A 36 6.49 -6.06 1.84
N LYS A 37 5.74 -7.09 2.26
CA LYS A 37 6.01 -7.82 3.50
C LYS A 37 7.37 -8.52 3.47
N THR A 38 7.71 -9.17 2.36
CA THR A 38 9.01 -9.84 2.19
C THR A 38 10.17 -8.86 2.31
N TYR A 39 10.12 -7.75 1.58
CA TYR A 39 11.18 -6.74 1.65
C TYR A 39 11.32 -6.10 3.02
N LYS A 40 10.18 -5.81 3.68
CA LYS A 40 10.21 -5.30 5.05
C LYS A 40 10.90 -6.28 6.01
N LYS A 41 10.65 -7.58 5.87
CA LYS A 41 11.31 -8.59 6.71
C LYS A 41 12.82 -8.58 6.47
N ILE A 42 13.24 -8.64 5.21
CA ILE A 42 14.66 -8.62 4.83
C ILE A 42 15.37 -7.37 5.38
N LEU A 43 14.76 -6.19 5.25
CA LEU A 43 15.35 -4.94 5.74
C LEU A 43 15.46 -4.86 7.27
N ASN A 44 14.61 -5.58 8.00
CA ASN A 44 14.67 -5.62 9.46
C ASN A 44 15.65 -6.67 9.99
N ASP A 45 16.02 -7.64 9.16
CA ASP A 45 16.97 -8.72 9.48
C ASP A 45 18.43 -8.33 9.09
N LEU A 46 18.65 -7.06 8.74
CA LEU A 46 19.91 -6.46 8.27
C LEU A 46 20.50 -5.54 9.32
#